data_AF-A0A820C8V5-F1
#
_entry.id   AF-A0A820C8V5-F1
#
_cell.length_a   1.000
_cell.length_b   1.000
_cell.length_c   1.000
_cell.angle_alpha   90.00
_cell.angle_beta   90.00
_cell.angle_gamma   90.00
#
_symmetry.space_group_name_H-M   'P 1'
#
loop_
_entity.id
_entity.type
_entity.pdbx_description
1 polymer ?
#
loop_
_entity_poly.entity_id
_entity_poly.type
_entity_poly.pdbx_seq_one_letter_code
_entity_poly.pdbx_strand_id
1 'polypeptide(L)' 'MKELSFNIFTEESKQTYVKVIQRLKDEHNVEGIVLGCTEIPLLVKQSDIPHVLLFDSTQLHAQLAVDYQLGRQNIEAFLP' A
#
# COMPACT_ATOMS: atom_id res chain seq x y z
N MET A 1 10.01 -14.78 3.46
CA MET A 1 8.69 -14.72 2.81
C MET A 1 8.54 -15.97 1.95
N LYS A 2 7.51 -16.81 2.16
CA LYS A 2 7.30 -18.07 1.40
C LYS A 2 6.02 -18.06 0.55
N GLU A 3 5.23 -16.99 0.64
CA GLU A 3 3.93 -16.88 -0.04
C GLU A 3 3.94 -15.78 -1.10
N LEU A 4 3.74 -14.51 -0.72
CA LEU A 4 3.53 -13.38 -1.63
C LEU A 4 4.62 -13.25 -2.71
N SER A 5 5.91 -13.41 -2.37
CA SER A 5 7.04 -13.38 -3.33
C SER A 5 7.03 -14.54 -4.33
N PHE A 6 6.25 -15.59 -4.06
CA PHE A 6 6.04 -16.75 -4.91
C PHE A 6 4.63 -16.74 -5.54
N ASN A 7 3.97 -15.59 -5.58
CA ASN A 7 2.65 -15.42 -6.19
C ASN A 7 1.55 -16.27 -5.52
N ILE A 8 1.71 -16.58 -4.23
CA ILE A 8 0.72 -17.31 -3.44
C ILE A 8 -0.04 -16.29 -2.58
N PHE A 9 -1.33 -16.14 -2.85
CA PHE A 9 -2.24 -15.25 -2.14
C PHE A 9 -3.37 -16.07 -1.54
N THR A 10 -3.43 -16.13 -0.21
CA THR A 10 -4.45 -16.88 0.51
C THR A 10 -5.33 -15.94 1.32
N GLU A 11 -6.56 -16.39 1.61
CA GLU A 11 -7.43 -15.65 2.53
C GLU A 11 -6.83 -15.60 3.95
N GLU A 12 -6.09 -16.63 4.38
CA GLU A 12 -5.42 -16.62 5.69
C GLU A 12 -4.36 -15.51 5.77
N SER A 13 -3.52 -15.37 4.74
CA SER A 13 -2.54 -14.29 4.66
C SER A 13 -3.25 -12.94 4.63
N LYS A 14 -4.33 -12.78 3.84
CA LYS A 14 -5.12 -11.55 3.81
C LYS A 14 -5.66 -11.18 5.19
N GLN A 15 -6.31 -12.13 5.87
CA GLN A 15 -6.86 -11.91 7.21
C GLN A 15 -5.77 -11.55 8.22
N THR A 16 -4.57 -12.11 8.08
CA THR A 16 -3.42 -11.73 8.91
C THR A 16 -3.05 -10.26 8.70
N TYR A 17 -2.95 -9.79 7.45
CA TYR A 17 -2.67 -8.38 7.18
C TYR A 17 -3.80 -7.45 7.67
N VAL A 18 -5.06 -7.81 7.45
CA VAL A 18 -6.21 -7.03 7.93
C VAL A 18 -6.18 -6.89 9.45
N LYS A 19 -5.91 -7.97 10.19
CA LYS A 19 -5.77 -7.93 11.65
C LYS A 19 -4.63 -7.03 12.11
N VAL A 20 -3.48 -7.07 11.43
CA VAL A 20 -2.34 -6.20 11.75
C VAL A 20 -2.71 -4.74 11.55
N ILE A 21 -3.34 -4.40 10.43
CA ILE A 21 -3.75 -3.02 10.13
C ILE A 21 -4.79 -2.54 11.15
N GLN A 22 -5.78 -3.37 11.48
CA GLN A 22 -6.78 -3.06 12.50
C GLN A 22 -6.12 -2.79 13.86
N ARG A 23 -5.20 -3.65 14.28
CA ARG A 23 -4.45 -3.47 15.52
C ARG A 23 -3.67 -2.16 15.53
N LEU A 24 -3.00 -1.80 14.44
CA LEU A 24 -2.28 -0.53 14.33
C LEU A 24 -3.22 0.67 14.41
N LYS A 25 -4.43 0.57 13.82
CA LYS A 25 -5.46 1.60 13.96
C LYS A 25 -5.92 1.74 15.41
N ASP A 26 -6.18 0.63 16.10
CA ASP A 26 -6.72 0.66 17.44
C ASP A 26 -5.67 1.09 18.48
N GLU A 27 -4.43 0.63 18.35
CA GLU A 27 -3.34 0.90 19.31
C GLU A 27 -2.69 2.27 19.11
N HIS A 28 -2.64 2.79 17.88
CA HIS A 28 -1.88 4.00 17.55
C HIS A 28 -2.70 5.08 16.85
N ASN A 29 -3.99 4.86 16.60
CA ASN A 29 -4.87 5.77 15.86
C ASN A 29 -4.29 6.23 14.51
N VAL A 30 -3.60 5.33 13.80
CA VAL A 30 -3.03 5.69 12.49
C VAL A 30 -4.12 6.15 11.52
N GLU A 31 -3.80 7.12 10.68
CA GLU A 31 -4.75 7.68 9.70
C GLU A 31 -4.64 6.99 8.34
N GLY A 32 -3.53 6.28 8.11
CA GLY A 32 -3.35 5.44 6.94
C GLY A 32 -2.15 4.51 7.03
N ILE A 33 -2.04 3.63 6.05
CA ILE A 33 -1.02 2.59 5.96
C ILE A 33 -0.38 2.65 4.58
N VAL A 34 0.95 2.69 4.55
CA VAL A 34 1.72 2.55 3.31
C VAL A 34 1.88 1.07 2.98
N LEU A 35 1.40 0.65 1.81
CA LEU A 35 1.64 -0.67 1.25
C LEU A 35 3.05 -0.66 0.62
N GLY A 36 4.05 -0.91 1.45
CA GLY A 36 5.46 -0.71 1.12
C GLY A 36 6.13 -1.81 0.27
N CYS A 37 5.44 -2.92 0.03
CA CYS A 37 5.90 -3.96 -0.90
C CYS A 37 4.91 -4.05 -2.06
N THR A 38 5.42 -4.26 -3.27
CA THR A 38 4.62 -4.23 -4.50
C THR A 38 3.59 -5.37 -4.57
N GLU A 39 3.77 -6.44 -3.79
CA GLU A 39 2.85 -7.57 -3.73
C GLU A 39 1.68 -7.37 -2.75
N ILE A 40 1.83 -6.52 -1.73
CA ILE A 40 0.79 -6.32 -0.71
C ILE A 40 -0.52 -5.78 -1.31
N PRO A 41 -0.50 -4.79 -2.24
CA PRO A 41 -1.69 -4.33 -2.93
C PRO A 41 -2.42 -5.42 -3.72
N LEU A 42 -1.76 -6.52 -4.07
CA LEU A 42 -2.41 -7.66 -4.73
C LEU A 42 -3.22 -8.51 -3.74
N LEU A 43 -2.84 -8.52 -2.47
CA LEU A 43 -3.48 -9.29 -1.40
C LEU A 43 -4.62 -8.52 -0.69
N VAL A 44 -4.38 -7.25 -0.36
CA VAL A 44 -5.28 -6.42 0.46
C VAL A 44 -5.74 -5.22 -0.36
N LYS A 45 -7.04 -4.95 -0.34
CA LYS A 45 -7.68 -3.84 -1.06
C LYS A 45 -8.32 -2.87 -0.06
N GLN A 46 -8.58 -1.64 -0.51
CA GLN A 46 -9.25 -0.63 0.30
C GLN A 46 -10.63 -1.10 0.83
N SER A 47 -11.31 -1.98 0.09
CA SER A 47 -12.59 -2.58 0.49
C SER A 47 -12.49 -3.51 1.71
N ASP A 48 -11.31 -4.07 1.99
CA ASP A 48 -11.11 -4.95 3.13
C ASP A 48 -11.02 -4.17 4.46
N ILE A 49 -10.66 -2.88 4.40
CA ILE A 49 -10.42 -2.00 5.56
C ILE A 49 -10.92 -0.58 5.26
N PRO A 50 -12.25 -0.37 5.17
CA PRO A 50 -12.82 0.89 4.68
C PRO A 50 -12.54 2.11 5.59
N HIS A 51 -12.14 1.89 6.84
CA HIS A 51 -11.90 2.91 7.86
C HIS A 51 -10.42 3.34 7.99
N VAL A 52 -9.52 2.77 7.19
CA VAL A 52 -8.09 3.14 7.16
C VAL A 52 -7.66 3.35 5.72
N LEU A 53 -7.06 4.51 5.40
CA LEU A 53 -6.57 4.78 4.05
C LEU A 53 -5.36 3.90 3.72
N LEU A 54 -5.39 3.23 2.58
CA LEU A 54 -4.27 2.45 2.08
C LEU A 54 -3.55 3.20 0.96
N PHE A 55 -2.24 3.38 1.10
CA PHE A 55 -1.39 4.02 0.10
C PHE A 55 -0.56 2.96 -0.64
N ASP A 56 -0.99 2.61 -1.85
CA ASP A 56 -0.21 1.75 -2.73
C ASP A 56 1.00 2.52 -3.28
N SER A 57 2.17 2.24 -2.70
CA SER A 57 3.43 2.88 -3.10
C SER A 57 3.75 2.63 -4.58
N THR A 58 3.40 1.47 -5.12
CA THR A 58 3.62 1.11 -6.53
C THR A 58 2.78 1.97 -7.44
N GLN A 59 1.48 2.09 -7.14
CA GLN A 59 0.56 2.93 -7.91
C GLN A 59 0.98 4.39 -7.87
N LEU A 60 1.30 4.91 -6.68
CA LEU A 60 1.73 6.30 -6.50
C LEU A 60 3.03 6.61 -7.26
N HIS A 61 4.02 5.71 -7.19
CA HIS A 61 5.26 5.86 -7.96
C HIS A 61 5.01 5.82 -9.48
N ALA A 62 4.19 4.88 -9.96
CA ALA A 62 3.88 4.79 -11.38
C ALA A 62 3.16 6.05 -11.89
N GLN A 63 2.21 6.57 -11.10
CA GLN A 63 1.51 7.81 -11.42
C GLN A 63 2.48 9.00 -11.47
N LEU A 64 3.35 9.15 -10.46
CA LEU A 64 4.35 10.21 -10.43
C LEU A 64 5.30 10.12 -11.64
N ALA A 65 5.73 8.93 -12.03
CA ALA A 65 6.61 8.73 -13.18
C ALA A 65 5.95 9.21 -14.49
N VAL A 66 4.66 8.89 -14.68
CA VAL A 66 3.88 9.36 -15.83
C VAL A 66 3.70 10.87 -15.79
N ASP A 67 3.33 11.42 -14.64
CA ASP A 67 3.11 12.86 -14.50
C ASP A 67 4.39 13.68 -14.69
N TYR A 68 5.54 13.16 -14.24
CA TYR A 68 6.84 13.73 -14.53
C TYR A 68 7.13 13.75 -16.04
N GLN A 69 6.93 12.62 -16.72
CA GLN A 69 7.16 12.52 -18.17
C GLN A 69 6.25 13.46 -18.98
N LEU A 70 5.04 13.73 -18.49
CA LEU A 70 4.08 14.65 -19.11
C LEU A 70 4.26 16.11 -18.68
N GLY A 71 5.26 16.41 -17.83
CA GLY A 71 5.51 17.76 -17.33
C GLY A 71 4.45 18.30 -16.35
N ARG A 72 3.65 17.42 -15.74
CA ARG A 72 2.63 17.78 -14.74
C ARG A 72 3.19 17.88 -13.33
N GLN A 73 4.33 17.24 -13.07
CA GLN A 73 5.03 17.24 -11.78
C GLN A 73 6.54 17.43 -12.01
N ASN A 74 7.21 18.17 -11.13
CA ASN A 74 8.68 18.28 -11.12
C ASN A 74 9.24 17.41 -9.99
N ILE A 75 10.16 16.50 -10.30
CA ILE A 75 10.78 15.63 -9.29
C ILE A 75 11.68 16.38 -8.30
N GLU A 76 12.25 17.52 -8.71
CA GLU A 76 13.07 18.39 -7.86
C GLU A 76 12.28 18.93 -6.66
N ALA A 77 10.94 19.01 -6.77
CA ALA A 77 10.07 19.41 -5.67
C ALA A 77 10.03 18.40 -4.51
N PHE A 78 10.56 17.18 -4.70
CA PHE A 78 10.58 16.10 -3.71
C PHE A 78 11.99 15.76 -3.20
N LEU A 79 13.02 16.46 -3.69
CA LEU A 79 14.40 16.29 -3.20
C LEU A 79 14.60 17.08 -1.89
N PRO A 80 15.37 16.53 -0.92
CA PRO A 80 15.68 17.20 0.34
C PRO A 80 16.63 18.39 0.18
#